data_AF-A0A2E0WDF2-F1
#
_entry.id   AF-A0A2E0WDF2-F1
#
_cell.length_a   1.000
_cell.length_b   1.000
_cell.length_c   1.000
_cell.angle_alpha   90.00
_cell.angle_beta   90.00
_cell.angle_gamma   90.00
#
_symmetry.space_group_name_H-M   'P 1'
#
loop_
_entity.id
_entity.type
_entity.pdbx_description
1 polymer ?
#
loop_
_entity_poly.entity_id
_entity_poly.type
_entity_poly.pdbx_seq_one_letter_code
_entity_poly.pdbx_strand_id
1 'polypeptide(L)'
;MGEEIPPCDVDVGVGDFASPDMDRCGGQFIYVGSLSDEKEVIMSAQESYSPSRSVRLAGAGMAGLLMLGIAGASAPAMAASDSANAAGDATVSAAVSGKQFRNSKVRLHASNTQPNKGQTLRLKGKVTRAHHHHVRVLIQKERPNGGWKRISKTFTNRNGHFHVKESFRHGDFNVRAKSQGGHLSRQVEIAVQSNKPDPNQVQVPAGDTQALLKAINTAPNGATLNLSGTYNVSRTDDSQGWEAGAIINKDLTLSGGTIQSNGSDNVISVHRGSTLTLDGGINITGGNADKGAGIYNEGRLIIKNAQVDANTATSGGQGAGIYNAATGVVKMYDGTVSNNDNAAQGGGLYNDGGYVQIDGGWFKQNNAETGGGLYTTGKTAKVYVNGGGFWANTSQGGNQGNSITNDQTSGTVVIFGNTFQGNDYNGDIG
;
A
#
# COMPACT_ATOMS: atom_id res chain seq x y z
N MET A 1 -20.36 -50.44 16.02
CA MET A 1 -19.22 -49.93 16.80
C MET A 1 -18.49 -48.98 15.87
N GLY A 2 -18.33 -47.72 16.25
CA GLY A 2 -17.42 -46.81 15.55
C GLY A 2 -16.16 -46.72 16.39
N GLU A 3 -15.01 -46.95 15.77
CA GLU A 3 -13.73 -46.67 16.42
C GLU A 3 -13.50 -45.15 16.35
N GLU A 4 -13.19 -44.56 17.50
CA GLU A 4 -12.73 -43.17 17.55
C GLU A 4 -11.30 -43.14 17.01
N ILE A 5 -11.09 -42.42 15.90
CA ILE A 5 -9.75 -42.14 15.38
C ILE A 5 -9.07 -41.21 16.39
N PRO A 6 -7.91 -41.58 16.97
CA PRO A 6 -7.21 -40.70 17.91
C PRO A 6 -6.77 -39.41 17.21
N PRO A 7 -6.66 -38.28 17.93
CA PRO A 7 -6.07 -37.07 17.36
C PRO A 7 -4.62 -37.35 16.96
N CYS A 8 -4.22 -36.86 15.78
CA CYS A 8 -2.85 -36.99 15.31
C CYS A 8 -1.99 -35.88 15.93
N ASP A 9 -1.10 -36.23 16.86
CA ASP A 9 -0.07 -35.32 17.36
C ASP A 9 0.89 -34.93 16.21
N VAL A 10 1.37 -33.68 16.24
CA VAL A 10 2.33 -33.15 15.26
C VAL A 10 3.73 -33.23 15.84
N ASP A 11 4.49 -34.27 15.47
CA ASP A 11 5.88 -34.44 15.92
C ASP A 11 6.80 -33.33 15.37
N VAL A 12 7.35 -32.53 16.28
CA VAL A 12 8.41 -31.55 15.99
C VAL A 12 9.75 -32.21 16.30
N GLY A 13 10.21 -33.05 15.36
CA GLY A 13 11.44 -33.83 15.51
C GLY A 13 12.70 -32.97 15.49
N VAL A 14 13.52 -33.08 16.55
CA VAL A 14 14.87 -32.51 16.63
C VAL A 14 15.84 -33.65 17.01
N GLY A 15 16.47 -34.26 16.01
CA GLY A 15 17.40 -35.38 16.20
C GLY A 15 17.96 -35.94 14.89
N ASP A 16 19.07 -36.69 15.00
CA ASP A 16 19.76 -37.29 13.85
C ASP A 16 19.22 -38.69 13.47
N PHE A 17 19.34 -38.99 12.17
CA PHE A 17 19.26 -40.31 11.51
C PHE A 17 17.91 -41.05 11.37
N ALA A 18 17.93 -41.99 10.41
CA ALA A 18 16.98 -43.08 10.14
C ALA A 18 15.60 -42.72 9.53
N SER A 19 15.58 -42.69 8.20
CA SER A 19 14.49 -43.11 7.29
C SER A 19 13.10 -43.41 7.92
N PRO A 20 12.08 -42.56 7.71
CA PRO A 20 10.71 -42.83 8.16
C PRO A 20 9.95 -43.78 7.22
N ASP A 21 9.19 -44.72 7.79
CA ASP A 21 8.20 -45.52 7.07
C ASP A 21 7.08 -44.62 6.51
N MET A 22 6.79 -44.74 5.20
CA MET A 22 5.62 -44.10 4.60
C MET A 22 4.37 -44.98 4.75
N ASP A 23 3.46 -44.66 5.68
CA ASP A 23 2.07 -45.08 5.51
C ASP A 23 1.01 -44.23 6.25
N ARG A 24 -0.18 -44.14 5.62
CA ARG A 24 -1.52 -43.87 6.22
C ARG A 24 -1.85 -42.54 6.93
N CYS A 25 -0.97 -41.55 7.01
CA CYS A 25 -1.39 -40.16 7.26
C CYS A 25 -0.81 -39.20 6.21
N GLY A 26 -1.60 -38.22 5.77
CA GLY A 26 -1.19 -37.23 4.75
C GLY A 26 -0.23 -36.19 5.34
N GLY A 27 1.00 -36.62 5.62
CA GLY A 27 1.90 -35.99 6.59
C GLY A 27 2.20 -34.51 6.36
N GLN A 28 1.81 -33.67 7.32
CA GLN A 28 2.34 -32.32 7.49
C GLN A 28 3.56 -32.36 8.42
N PHE A 29 4.73 -32.70 7.87
CA PHE A 29 5.99 -32.68 8.63
C PHE A 29 6.64 -31.29 8.58
N ILE A 30 7.03 -30.76 9.75
CA ILE A 30 7.74 -29.49 9.88
C ILE A 30 9.25 -29.76 10.05
N TYR A 31 9.94 -29.98 8.94
CA TYR A 31 11.39 -30.19 8.95
C TYR A 31 12.17 -28.89 9.10
N VAL A 32 12.55 -28.56 10.33
CA VAL A 32 13.56 -27.56 10.65
C VAL A 32 14.93 -28.23 10.66
N GLY A 33 15.75 -28.00 9.64
CA GLY A 33 17.05 -28.66 9.51
C GLY A 33 18.08 -28.18 10.53
N SER A 34 18.73 -29.14 11.21
CA SER A 34 19.99 -29.07 11.97
C SER A 34 20.19 -27.87 12.93
N LEU A 35 20.12 -28.15 14.24
CA LEU A 35 20.58 -27.24 15.29
C LEU A 35 21.99 -27.63 15.73
N SER A 36 22.98 -26.86 15.30
CA SER A 36 24.36 -26.96 15.79
C SER A 36 24.49 -26.41 17.22
N ASP A 37 24.27 -27.26 18.22
CA ASP A 37 24.43 -27.05 19.66
C ASP A 37 23.63 -25.88 20.31
N GLU A 38 22.85 -26.22 21.35
CA GLU A 38 22.20 -25.29 22.31
C GLU A 38 21.40 -24.10 21.72
N LYS A 39 20.50 -24.34 20.76
CA LYS A 39 19.72 -23.26 20.11
C LYS A 39 18.20 -23.44 20.19
N GLU A 40 17.52 -22.36 20.55
CA GLU A 40 16.07 -22.30 20.76
C GLU A 40 15.34 -21.83 19.48
N VAL A 41 14.45 -22.66 18.93
CA VAL A 41 13.57 -22.31 17.81
C VAL A 41 12.14 -22.23 18.32
N ILE A 42 11.63 -21.02 18.52
CA ILE A 42 10.26 -20.79 19.00
C ILE A 42 9.31 -20.84 17.80
N MET A 43 8.53 -21.93 17.72
CA MET A 43 7.41 -22.08 16.79
C MET A 43 6.09 -22.16 17.55
N SER A 44 5.09 -21.44 17.07
CA SER A 44 3.70 -21.59 17.52
C SER A 44 2.79 -21.85 16.32
N ALA A 45 2.43 -23.12 16.12
CA ALA A 45 1.33 -23.49 15.23
C ALA A 45 -0.01 -23.08 15.86
N GLN A 46 -0.95 -22.64 15.03
CA GLN A 46 -2.32 -22.32 15.44
C GLN A 46 -3.29 -23.15 14.60
N GLU A 47 -4.07 -24.02 15.24
CA GLU A 47 -4.96 -24.95 14.54
C GLU A 47 -6.01 -24.22 13.70
N SER A 48 -5.98 -24.44 12.39
CA SER A 48 -6.91 -23.83 11.43
C SER A 48 -8.22 -24.62 11.33
N TYR A 49 -8.94 -24.70 12.44
CA TYR A 49 -10.19 -25.46 12.56
C TYR A 49 -11.26 -24.93 11.59
N SER A 50 -11.63 -25.74 10.59
CA SER A 50 -12.49 -25.32 9.47
C SER A 50 -13.98 -25.60 9.71
N PRO A 51 -14.84 -24.59 9.93
CA PRO A 51 -16.24 -24.79 10.30
C PRO A 51 -17.13 -25.09 9.08
N SER A 52 -17.19 -26.36 8.64
CA SER A 52 -17.89 -26.78 7.41
C SER A 52 -19.20 -27.57 7.63
N ARG A 53 -20.14 -27.03 8.44
CA ARG A 53 -21.59 -27.32 8.31
C ARG A 53 -22.46 -26.33 9.11
N SER A 54 -23.65 -26.07 8.60
CA SER A 54 -24.65 -25.18 9.21
C SER A 54 -25.95 -25.92 9.56
N VAL A 55 -26.73 -25.31 10.45
CA VAL A 55 -28.12 -25.65 10.80
C VAL A 55 -28.35 -26.97 11.56
N ARG A 56 -28.55 -26.88 12.88
CA ARG A 56 -29.87 -27.04 13.53
C ARG A 56 -29.80 -26.64 15.01
N LEU A 57 -30.48 -25.56 15.38
CA LEU A 57 -30.70 -25.21 16.79
C LEU A 57 -32.01 -25.86 17.27
N ALA A 58 -31.90 -26.91 18.07
CA ALA A 58 -32.99 -27.44 18.89
C ALA A 58 -32.60 -27.21 20.36
N GLY A 59 -33.43 -26.50 21.12
CA GLY A 59 -33.07 -26.03 22.47
C GLY A 59 -33.91 -26.65 23.59
N ALA A 60 -33.44 -26.51 24.84
CA ALA A 60 -34.23 -26.78 26.05
C ALA A 60 -33.67 -26.06 27.29
N GLY A 61 -34.28 -24.93 27.69
CA GLY A 61 -34.09 -24.25 28.98
C GLY A 61 -32.69 -23.66 29.27
N MET A 62 -32.43 -23.03 30.44
CA MET A 62 -33.25 -22.44 31.52
C MET A 62 -32.28 -21.69 32.46
N ALA A 63 -32.52 -20.51 33.06
CA ALA A 63 -33.45 -19.40 32.81
C ALA A 63 -32.97 -18.16 33.59
N GLY A 64 -33.40 -16.93 33.24
CA GLY A 64 -32.92 -15.70 33.91
C GLY A 64 -33.78 -14.44 33.64
N LEU A 65 -34.51 -14.01 34.67
CA LEU A 65 -35.42 -12.86 34.80
C LEU A 65 -34.93 -11.53 34.13
N LEU A 66 -35.81 -10.80 33.41
CA LEU A 66 -36.60 -9.61 33.85
C LEU A 66 -35.74 -8.41 34.33
N MET A 67 -35.96 -7.16 33.90
CA MET A 67 -37.24 -6.44 33.70
C MET A 67 -37.31 -5.52 32.46
N LEU A 68 -38.53 -5.05 32.13
CA LEU A 68 -38.86 -4.00 31.15
C LEU A 68 -39.34 -2.68 31.81
N GLY A 69 -39.36 -1.57 31.06
CA GLY A 69 -40.04 -0.29 31.42
C GLY A 69 -39.42 0.95 30.73
N ILE A 70 -39.54 1.18 29.41
CA ILE A 70 -40.68 1.72 28.62
C ILE A 70 -41.23 3.11 29.06
N ALA A 71 -41.37 4.02 28.08
CA ALA A 71 -42.31 5.17 27.95
C ALA A 71 -41.97 6.58 28.53
N GLY A 72 -42.54 7.61 27.88
CA GLY A 72 -42.59 9.03 28.31
C GLY A 72 -41.41 9.90 27.82
N ALA A 73 -41.41 10.63 26.69
CA ALA A 73 -42.44 11.44 25.99
C ALA A 73 -42.81 12.77 26.68
N SER A 74 -42.15 13.87 26.28
CA SER A 74 -42.77 15.21 26.13
C SER A 74 -41.81 16.24 25.55
N ALA A 75 -42.35 17.19 24.77
CA ALA A 75 -41.78 18.51 24.56
C ALA A 75 -42.88 19.55 24.79
N PRO A 76 -42.54 20.76 25.25
CA PRO A 76 -43.14 21.96 24.66
C PRO A 76 -42.10 23.06 24.38
N ALA A 77 -42.59 24.16 23.79
CA ALA A 77 -41.82 25.38 23.48
C ALA A 77 -42.38 26.60 24.27
N MET A 78 -42.06 27.84 23.82
CA MET A 78 -42.44 29.15 24.41
C MET A 78 -41.54 29.63 25.58
N ALA A 79 -41.34 30.94 25.85
CA ALA A 79 -41.51 32.17 25.02
C ALA A 79 -40.70 33.35 25.64
N ALA A 80 -40.83 34.56 25.08
CA ALA A 80 -39.96 35.73 25.29
C ALA A 80 -40.30 36.67 26.48
N SER A 81 -39.33 37.52 26.84
CA SER A 81 -39.43 38.88 27.44
C SER A 81 -38.07 39.58 27.18
N ASP A 82 -37.94 40.82 26.68
CA ASP A 82 -38.32 42.16 27.18
C ASP A 82 -37.43 42.68 28.34
N SER A 83 -36.98 43.96 28.41
CA SER A 83 -36.95 45.07 27.42
C SER A 83 -36.05 46.26 27.93
N ALA A 84 -35.78 47.27 27.07
CA ALA A 84 -35.24 48.62 27.42
C ALA A 84 -33.83 48.71 28.08
N ASN A 85 -33.08 49.83 28.17
CA ASN A 85 -33.03 51.21 27.62
C ASN A 85 -31.62 51.78 27.96
N ALA A 86 -31.04 52.92 27.49
CA ALA A 86 -31.16 53.88 26.36
C ALA A 86 -29.80 54.70 26.39
N ALA A 87 -29.51 55.89 25.84
CA ALA A 87 -30.13 56.94 25.02
C ALA A 87 -29.01 57.84 24.40
N GLY A 88 -29.32 58.67 23.37
CA GLY A 88 -28.48 59.79 22.88
C GLY A 88 -27.32 59.43 21.91
N ASP A 89 -26.91 60.29 20.97
CA ASP A 89 -27.50 61.56 20.47
C ASP A 89 -26.99 61.90 19.03
N ALA A 90 -27.55 62.96 18.44
CA ALA A 90 -27.11 63.72 17.25
C ALA A 90 -27.37 63.13 15.84
N THR A 91 -27.83 64.01 14.95
CA THR A 91 -28.33 63.71 13.59
C THR A 91 -27.36 64.12 12.47
N VAL A 92 -27.34 63.35 11.37
CA VAL A 92 -27.38 63.94 10.00
C VAL A 92 -28.27 63.08 9.10
N SER A 93 -29.34 63.66 8.55
CA SER A 93 -30.20 63.01 7.56
C SER A 93 -29.73 63.28 6.13
N ALA A 94 -29.14 62.28 5.46
CA ALA A 94 -28.80 62.34 4.04
C ALA A 94 -29.62 61.30 3.25
N ALA A 95 -30.80 61.69 2.78
CA ALA A 95 -31.76 60.80 2.10
C ALA A 95 -31.36 60.51 0.63
N VAL A 96 -30.29 59.75 0.41
CA VAL A 96 -29.93 59.25 -0.92
C VAL A 96 -30.86 58.08 -1.31
N SER A 97 -31.72 58.31 -2.30
CA SER A 97 -32.68 57.32 -2.80
C SER A 97 -31.99 56.06 -3.31
N GLY A 98 -32.10 54.97 -2.55
CA GLY A 98 -31.49 53.68 -2.86
C GLY A 98 -32.35 52.53 -2.34
N LYS A 99 -33.35 52.12 -3.14
CA LYS A 99 -34.29 51.02 -2.81
C LYS A 99 -33.53 49.79 -2.27
N GLN A 100 -33.70 49.49 -0.99
CA GLN A 100 -33.06 48.33 -0.36
C GLN A 100 -33.68 47.03 -0.88
N PHE A 101 -32.91 46.20 -1.57
CA PHE A 101 -33.33 44.92 -2.16
C PHE A 101 -33.49 43.80 -1.11
N ARG A 102 -34.37 44.03 -0.12
CA ARG A 102 -34.65 43.08 0.96
C ARG A 102 -35.14 41.74 0.38
N ASN A 103 -34.66 40.63 0.95
CA ASN A 103 -35.07 39.25 0.67
C ASN A 103 -34.74 38.62 -0.71
N SER A 104 -33.93 39.25 -1.57
CA SER A 104 -33.38 38.57 -2.76
C SER A 104 -32.42 37.43 -2.38
N LYS A 105 -32.68 36.21 -2.87
CA LYS A 105 -31.84 35.00 -2.65
C LYS A 105 -30.98 34.70 -3.87
N VAL A 106 -29.75 34.22 -3.67
CA VAL A 106 -28.79 33.91 -4.76
C VAL A 106 -28.42 32.43 -4.74
N ARG A 107 -28.52 31.75 -5.89
CA ARG A 107 -27.91 30.44 -6.15
C ARG A 107 -26.71 30.61 -7.06
N LEU A 108 -25.61 29.91 -6.76
CA LEU A 108 -24.36 29.88 -7.52
C LEU A 108 -24.00 28.42 -7.78
N HIS A 109 -23.51 28.13 -8.99
CA HIS A 109 -22.99 26.84 -9.42
C HIS A 109 -21.73 27.07 -10.27
N ALA A 110 -20.69 26.26 -10.08
CA ALA A 110 -19.57 26.18 -11.00
C ALA A 110 -19.90 25.28 -12.20
N SER A 111 -19.16 25.39 -13.30
CA SER A 111 -19.20 24.42 -14.40
C SER A 111 -18.28 23.21 -14.18
N ASN A 112 -17.36 23.30 -13.23
CA ASN A 112 -16.44 22.27 -12.75
C ASN A 112 -15.97 22.69 -11.35
N THR A 113 -15.87 21.78 -10.39
CA THR A 113 -15.31 22.04 -9.04
C THR A 113 -13.81 21.75 -8.95
N GLN A 114 -13.24 21.01 -9.90
CA GLN A 114 -11.81 20.68 -9.99
C GLN A 114 -11.21 21.17 -11.32
N PRO A 115 -11.03 22.50 -11.53
CA PRO A 115 -10.41 23.03 -12.73
C PRO A 115 -8.87 23.03 -12.68
N ASN A 116 -8.24 22.87 -13.82
CA ASN A 116 -6.78 22.93 -13.98
C ASN A 116 -6.23 24.36 -13.81
N LYS A 117 -4.95 24.50 -13.44
CA LYS A 117 -4.27 25.78 -13.22
C LYS A 117 -4.38 26.70 -14.44
N GLY A 118 -5.05 27.84 -14.27
CA GLY A 118 -5.28 28.81 -15.35
C GLY A 118 -6.46 28.50 -16.27
N GLN A 119 -7.13 27.35 -16.11
CA GLN A 119 -8.37 27.04 -16.84
C GLN A 119 -9.45 28.08 -16.50
N THR A 120 -10.18 28.53 -17.53
CA THR A 120 -11.27 29.50 -17.36
C THR A 120 -12.55 28.79 -16.94
N LEU A 121 -12.94 28.95 -15.68
CA LEU A 121 -14.16 28.39 -15.11
C LEU A 121 -15.37 29.25 -15.45
N ARG A 122 -16.52 28.62 -15.75
CA ARG A 122 -17.80 29.32 -15.93
C ARG A 122 -18.61 29.23 -14.65
N LEU A 123 -18.74 30.34 -13.93
CA LEU A 123 -19.64 30.47 -12.78
C LEU A 123 -21.02 30.92 -13.29
N LYS A 124 -22.06 30.16 -12.96
CA LYS A 124 -23.45 30.41 -13.37
C LYS A 124 -24.39 30.44 -12.17
N GLY A 125 -25.49 31.16 -12.26
CA GLY A 125 -26.41 31.24 -11.13
C GLY A 125 -27.70 31.99 -11.41
N LYS A 126 -28.56 32.06 -10.39
CA LYS A 126 -29.85 32.75 -10.45
C LYS A 126 -30.11 33.54 -9.16
N VAL A 127 -30.54 34.77 -9.32
CA VAL A 127 -31.15 35.57 -8.25
C VAL A 127 -32.67 35.39 -8.31
N THR A 128 -33.29 35.07 -7.18
CA THR A 128 -34.75 34.95 -7.04
C THR A 128 -35.28 35.96 -6.03
N ARG A 129 -36.56 36.35 -6.16
CA ARG A 129 -37.19 37.46 -5.42
C ARG A 129 -36.49 38.80 -5.64
N ALA A 130 -36.21 39.13 -6.91
CA ALA A 130 -35.77 40.46 -7.33
C ALA A 130 -36.88 41.12 -8.15
N HIS A 131 -37.25 42.35 -7.79
CA HIS A 131 -38.36 43.10 -8.42
C HIS A 131 -37.92 43.88 -9.68
N HIS A 132 -36.68 43.72 -10.14
CA HIS A 132 -36.13 44.42 -11.31
C HIS A 132 -35.23 43.50 -12.13
N HIS A 133 -35.27 43.68 -13.45
CA HIS A 133 -34.27 43.13 -14.38
C HIS A 133 -32.90 43.85 -14.16
N HIS A 134 -31.79 43.19 -14.49
CA HIS A 134 -30.41 43.71 -14.29
C HIS A 134 -30.00 43.95 -12.83
N VAL A 135 -30.21 42.96 -11.95
CA VAL A 135 -29.62 42.97 -10.60
C VAL A 135 -28.10 42.83 -10.69
N ARG A 136 -27.36 43.71 -10.00
CA ARG A 136 -25.91 43.62 -9.86
C ARG A 136 -25.53 42.48 -8.91
N VAL A 137 -24.65 41.59 -9.36
CA VAL A 137 -24.11 40.45 -8.60
C VAL A 137 -22.60 40.60 -8.47
N LEU A 138 -22.09 40.43 -7.26
CA LEU A 138 -20.67 40.45 -6.92
C LEU A 138 -20.22 39.02 -6.59
N ILE A 139 -19.12 38.57 -7.19
CA ILE A 139 -18.50 37.28 -6.87
C ILE A 139 -17.33 37.53 -5.93
N GLN A 140 -17.28 36.75 -4.84
CA GLN A 140 -16.22 36.80 -3.82
C GLN A 140 -15.52 35.45 -3.72
N LYS A 141 -14.19 35.48 -3.64
CA LYS A 141 -13.35 34.34 -3.23
C LYS A 141 -12.90 34.55 -1.78
N GLU A 142 -12.81 33.46 -1.04
CA GLU A 142 -12.21 33.41 0.30
C GLU A 142 -10.70 33.66 0.28
N ARG A 143 -10.18 34.37 1.28
CA ARG A 143 -8.75 34.55 1.53
C ARG A 143 -8.28 33.52 2.57
N PRO A 144 -6.99 33.16 2.62
CA PRO A 144 -6.44 32.28 3.66
C PRO A 144 -6.69 32.74 5.10
N ASN A 145 -6.96 34.04 5.32
CA ASN A 145 -7.29 34.61 6.64
C ASN A 145 -8.81 34.77 6.88
N GLY A 146 -9.67 33.94 6.27
CA GLY A 146 -11.14 33.96 6.43
C GLY A 146 -11.87 35.18 5.86
N GLY A 147 -11.14 36.24 5.46
CA GLY A 147 -11.70 37.42 4.82
C GLY A 147 -12.15 37.14 3.37
N TRP A 148 -13.12 37.91 2.86
CA TRP A 148 -13.65 37.70 1.51
C TRP A 148 -13.20 38.81 0.54
N LYS A 149 -12.56 38.43 -0.58
CA LYS A 149 -12.13 39.37 -1.63
C LYS A 149 -13.10 39.32 -2.81
N ARG A 150 -13.64 40.47 -3.24
CA ARG A 150 -14.37 40.57 -4.52
C ARG A 150 -13.39 40.25 -5.64
N ILE A 151 -13.69 39.21 -6.43
CA ILE A 151 -12.95 38.89 -7.65
C ILE A 151 -13.62 39.51 -8.88
N SER A 152 -14.96 39.53 -8.93
CA SER A 152 -15.68 39.90 -10.14
C SER A 152 -17.02 40.60 -9.90
N LYS A 153 -17.58 41.18 -10.97
CA LYS A 153 -18.89 41.82 -11.05
C LYS A 153 -19.62 41.31 -12.30
N THR A 154 -20.90 40.98 -12.18
CA THR A 154 -21.77 40.66 -13.32
C THR A 154 -23.20 41.16 -13.04
N PHE A 155 -24.09 41.07 -14.02
CA PHE A 155 -25.49 41.48 -13.91
C PHE A 155 -26.40 40.33 -14.34
N THR A 156 -27.59 40.25 -13.75
CA THR A 156 -28.60 39.26 -14.19
C THR A 156 -29.26 39.69 -15.50
N ASN A 157 -29.62 38.73 -16.35
CA ASN A 157 -30.56 38.97 -17.44
C ASN A 157 -31.98 39.27 -16.91
N ARG A 158 -32.95 39.48 -17.83
CA ARG A 158 -34.36 39.72 -17.49
C ARG A 158 -34.96 38.61 -16.59
N ASN A 159 -34.49 37.37 -16.73
CA ASN A 159 -35.00 36.19 -16.02
C ASN A 159 -34.26 35.88 -14.71
N GLY A 160 -33.43 36.81 -14.22
CA GLY A 160 -32.67 36.69 -12.97
C GLY A 160 -31.42 35.81 -13.04
N HIS A 161 -31.06 35.27 -14.21
CA HIS A 161 -29.88 34.42 -14.38
C HIS A 161 -28.62 35.25 -14.66
N PHE A 162 -27.48 34.84 -14.12
CA PHE A 162 -26.17 35.46 -14.37
C PHE A 162 -25.13 34.41 -14.75
N HIS A 163 -24.13 34.85 -15.51
CA HIS A 163 -22.96 34.07 -15.90
C HIS A 163 -21.72 34.96 -15.79
N VAL A 164 -20.57 34.35 -15.47
CA VAL A 164 -19.25 35.00 -15.55
C VAL A 164 -18.17 33.95 -15.81
N LYS A 165 -17.08 34.36 -16.47
CA LYS A 165 -15.90 33.54 -16.76
C LYS A 165 -14.75 34.05 -15.88
N GLU A 166 -14.18 33.19 -15.05
CA GLU A 166 -13.07 33.54 -14.16
C GLU A 166 -11.97 32.47 -14.28
N SER A 167 -10.72 32.90 -14.45
CA SER A 167 -9.56 32.00 -14.40
C SER A 167 -8.92 32.05 -13.03
N PHE A 168 -8.56 30.89 -12.49
CA PHE A 168 -8.04 30.77 -11.14
C PHE A 168 -6.59 30.27 -11.12
N ARG A 169 -5.82 30.79 -10.17
CA ARG A 169 -4.52 30.23 -9.77
C ARG A 169 -4.75 29.09 -8.77
N HIS A 170 -3.77 28.19 -8.68
CA HIS A 170 -3.75 26.97 -7.87
C HIS A 170 -4.23 27.12 -6.41
N GLY A 171 -4.58 25.98 -5.82
CA GLY A 171 -4.99 25.83 -4.43
C GLY A 171 -6.51 25.95 -4.24
N ASP A 172 -6.96 25.58 -3.05
CA ASP A 172 -8.38 25.35 -2.76
C ASP A 172 -9.01 26.56 -2.06
N PHE A 173 -10.28 26.84 -2.36
CA PHE A 173 -10.98 28.00 -1.81
C PHE A 173 -12.49 27.97 -2.07
N ASN A 174 -13.25 28.58 -1.15
CA ASN A 174 -14.66 28.83 -1.37
C ASN A 174 -14.91 30.08 -2.22
N VAL A 175 -15.93 29.98 -3.08
CA VAL A 175 -16.49 31.10 -3.85
C VAL A 175 -17.98 31.27 -3.52
N ARG A 176 -18.42 32.52 -3.38
CA ARG A 176 -19.83 32.87 -3.16
C ARG A 176 -20.25 34.09 -3.97
N ALA A 177 -21.55 34.21 -4.21
CA ALA A 177 -22.17 35.34 -4.90
C ALA A 177 -23.04 36.15 -3.93
N LYS A 178 -23.05 37.49 -4.08
CA LYS A 178 -23.96 38.41 -3.37
C LYS A 178 -24.65 39.34 -4.36
N SER A 179 -25.97 39.51 -4.26
CA SER A 179 -26.70 40.57 -4.97
C SER A 179 -26.61 41.90 -4.22
N GLN A 180 -26.68 43.02 -4.93
CA GLN A 180 -26.69 44.35 -4.30
C GLN A 180 -27.88 44.49 -3.34
N GLY A 181 -27.60 44.57 -2.03
CA GLY A 181 -28.61 44.63 -0.96
C GLY A 181 -29.20 43.28 -0.51
N GLY A 182 -28.94 42.18 -1.21
CA GLY A 182 -29.53 40.87 -0.92
C GLY A 182 -28.62 39.90 -0.14
N HIS A 183 -29.10 38.67 0.04
CA HIS A 183 -28.40 37.61 0.78
C HIS A 183 -27.21 37.03 0.00
N LEU A 184 -26.32 36.34 0.72
CA LEU A 184 -25.26 35.51 0.16
C LEU A 184 -25.83 34.22 -0.47
N SER A 185 -25.14 33.68 -1.47
CA SER A 185 -25.32 32.28 -1.88
C SER A 185 -24.75 31.31 -0.84
N ARG A 186 -25.10 30.02 -0.96
CA ARG A 186 -24.23 28.96 -0.43
C ARG A 186 -22.82 29.12 -1.00
N GLN A 187 -21.83 28.70 -0.24
CA GLN A 187 -20.46 28.60 -0.72
C GLN A 187 -20.37 27.47 -1.76
N VAL A 188 -19.48 27.63 -2.73
CA VAL A 188 -19.08 26.59 -3.69
C VAL A 188 -17.58 26.45 -3.54
N GLU A 189 -17.14 25.28 -3.08
CA GLU A 189 -15.74 24.91 -3.00
C GLU A 189 -15.16 24.65 -4.39
N ILE A 190 -13.92 25.09 -4.61
CA ILE A 190 -13.21 24.92 -5.88
C ILE A 190 -11.77 24.53 -5.55
N ALA A 191 -11.36 23.36 -6.02
CA ALA A 191 -10.01 22.83 -5.85
C ALA A 191 -9.21 22.97 -7.15
N VAL A 192 -8.28 23.92 -7.21
CA VAL A 192 -7.58 24.25 -8.47
C VAL A 192 -6.29 23.46 -8.58
N GLN A 193 -6.34 22.36 -9.32
CA GLN A 193 -5.22 21.44 -9.54
C GLN A 193 -4.02 22.13 -10.17
N SER A 194 -2.81 21.77 -9.75
CA SER A 194 -1.57 22.31 -10.30
C SER A 194 -1.10 21.56 -11.53
N ASN A 195 -1.02 22.21 -12.69
CA ASN A 195 -0.41 21.66 -13.92
C ASN A 195 1.14 21.52 -13.85
N LYS A 196 1.72 21.38 -12.66
CA LYS A 196 3.03 20.74 -12.49
C LYS A 196 2.73 19.33 -11.97
N PRO A 197 3.25 18.25 -12.59
CA PRO A 197 3.34 16.97 -11.92
C PRO A 197 3.99 17.16 -10.55
N ASP A 198 3.55 16.39 -9.56
CA ASP A 198 4.32 16.24 -8.32
C ASP A 198 5.70 15.66 -8.71
N PRO A 199 6.83 16.32 -8.37
CA PRO A 199 8.16 15.80 -8.69
C PRO A 199 8.43 14.44 -8.05
N ASN A 200 7.67 14.06 -7.02
CA ASN A 200 7.74 12.77 -6.36
C ASN A 200 6.79 11.71 -6.96
N GLN A 201 6.06 12.03 -8.04
CA GLN A 201 5.19 11.10 -8.76
C GLN A 201 5.54 11.09 -10.26
N VAL A 202 6.53 10.27 -10.59
CA VAL A 202 6.95 10.04 -11.98
C VAL A 202 6.02 9.00 -12.60
N GLN A 203 5.58 9.26 -13.83
CA GLN A 203 4.85 8.30 -14.67
C GLN A 203 5.81 7.87 -15.78
N VAL A 204 6.15 6.58 -15.85
CA VAL A 204 7.05 6.05 -16.87
C VAL A 204 6.22 5.59 -18.08
N PRO A 205 6.56 5.99 -19.33
CA PRO A 205 5.90 5.49 -20.53
C PRO A 205 5.90 3.96 -20.60
N ALA A 206 4.82 3.37 -21.14
CA ALA A 206 4.61 1.93 -21.06
C ALA A 206 5.68 1.15 -21.83
N GLY A 207 6.38 0.24 -21.14
CA GLY A 207 7.46 -0.59 -21.69
C GLY A 207 8.74 0.13 -22.13
N ASP A 208 8.88 1.44 -21.89
CA ASP A 208 10.09 2.20 -22.23
C ASP A 208 11.17 2.03 -21.15
N THR A 209 12.03 1.02 -21.30
CA THR A 209 13.18 0.78 -20.41
C THR A 209 14.09 2.01 -20.30
N GLN A 210 14.30 2.76 -21.39
CA GLN A 210 15.20 3.92 -21.38
C GLN A 210 14.59 5.07 -20.55
N ALA A 211 13.28 5.25 -20.60
CA ALA A 211 12.58 6.14 -19.68
C ALA A 211 12.58 5.62 -18.23
N LEU A 212 12.50 4.31 -17.98
CA LEU A 212 12.62 3.73 -16.63
C LEU A 212 14.00 3.99 -16.02
N LEU A 213 15.08 3.59 -16.71
CA LEU A 213 16.46 3.79 -16.24
C LEU A 213 16.79 5.28 -16.06
N LYS A 214 16.29 6.14 -16.95
CA LYS A 214 16.37 7.59 -16.80
C LYS A 214 15.56 8.09 -15.60
N ALA A 215 14.36 7.57 -15.35
CA ALA A 215 13.54 7.95 -14.20
C ALA A 215 14.24 7.57 -12.88
N ILE A 216 14.76 6.34 -12.77
CA ILE A 216 15.55 5.90 -11.59
C ILE A 216 16.71 6.87 -11.34
N ASN A 217 17.50 7.19 -12.38
CA ASN A 217 18.65 8.09 -12.25
C ASN A 217 18.29 9.55 -11.97
N THR A 218 17.20 10.08 -12.53
CA THR A 218 16.86 11.53 -12.46
C THR A 218 15.78 11.90 -11.43
N ALA A 219 15.03 10.94 -10.88
CA ALA A 219 13.99 11.21 -9.89
C ALA A 219 14.58 11.70 -8.54
N PRO A 220 13.83 12.53 -7.78
CA PRO A 220 14.16 12.90 -6.40
C PRO A 220 14.25 11.68 -5.48
N ASN A 221 14.98 11.85 -4.37
CA ASN A 221 14.98 10.86 -3.28
C ASN A 221 13.59 10.80 -2.63
N GLY A 222 13.04 9.59 -2.47
CA GLY A 222 11.69 9.33 -1.99
C GLY A 222 10.60 9.39 -3.07
N ALA A 223 10.96 9.49 -4.36
CA ALA A 223 9.99 9.54 -5.45
C ALA A 223 9.35 8.16 -5.73
N THR A 224 8.08 8.19 -6.16
CA THR A 224 7.36 7.04 -6.74
C THR A 224 7.48 7.06 -8.27
N LEU A 225 7.90 5.95 -8.85
CA LEU A 225 7.83 5.67 -10.27
C LEU A 225 6.64 4.74 -10.49
N ASN A 226 5.64 5.25 -11.21
CA ASN A 226 4.45 4.51 -11.59
C ASN A 226 4.70 3.91 -12.97
N LEU A 227 4.58 2.59 -13.08
CA LEU A 227 4.98 1.80 -14.25
C LEU A 227 3.76 1.13 -14.89
N SER A 228 3.82 0.87 -16.19
CA SER A 228 2.78 0.13 -16.90
C SER A 228 3.35 -0.72 -18.03
N GLY A 229 2.95 -1.99 -18.11
CA GLY A 229 3.58 -2.96 -19.01
C GLY A 229 4.99 -3.37 -18.58
N THR A 230 5.74 -3.95 -19.50
CA THR A 230 6.97 -4.71 -19.24
C THR A 230 8.23 -3.95 -19.67
N TYR A 231 9.15 -3.75 -18.73
CA TYR A 231 10.42 -3.06 -18.90
C TYR A 231 11.55 -4.08 -18.95
N ASN A 232 12.12 -4.25 -20.13
CA ASN A 232 13.24 -5.16 -20.39
C ASN A 232 14.53 -4.44 -20.02
N VAL A 233 15.02 -4.63 -18.79
CA VAL A 233 16.33 -4.14 -18.35
C VAL A 233 17.43 -5.06 -18.87
N SER A 234 18.66 -4.54 -18.92
CA SER A 234 19.86 -5.27 -19.30
C SER A 234 20.99 -4.85 -18.35
N ARG A 235 22.06 -5.64 -18.27
CA ARG A 235 23.27 -5.28 -17.52
C ARG A 235 23.67 -3.82 -17.78
N THR A 236 23.71 -3.02 -16.72
CA THR A 236 24.15 -1.62 -16.72
C THR A 236 25.28 -1.45 -15.73
N ASP A 237 26.33 -0.77 -16.17
CA ASP A 237 27.45 -0.37 -15.33
C ASP A 237 27.05 0.92 -14.57
N ASP A 238 27.18 0.95 -13.25
CA ASP A 238 27.21 2.22 -12.53
C ASP A 238 28.61 2.87 -12.54
N SER A 239 28.69 4.13 -12.12
CA SER A 239 29.97 4.85 -12.04
C SER A 239 30.90 4.37 -10.92
N GLN A 240 30.56 3.28 -10.22
CA GLN A 240 31.35 2.64 -9.17
C GLN A 240 31.79 1.21 -9.57
N GLY A 241 31.38 0.71 -10.74
CA GLY A 241 31.76 -0.60 -11.27
C GLY A 241 30.85 -1.75 -10.85
N TRP A 242 29.61 -1.48 -10.41
CA TRP A 242 28.60 -2.52 -10.20
C TRP A 242 27.81 -2.76 -11.49
N GLU A 243 27.54 -4.02 -11.79
CA GLU A 243 26.86 -4.47 -13.00
C GLU A 243 25.55 -5.17 -12.59
N ALA A 244 24.40 -4.59 -12.97
CA ALA A 244 23.07 -5.16 -12.73
C ALA A 244 22.02 -4.59 -13.70
N GLY A 245 20.82 -5.18 -13.76
CA GLY A 245 19.71 -4.73 -14.62
C GLY A 245 19.19 -3.33 -14.29
N ALA A 246 18.86 -3.07 -13.02
CA ALA A 246 18.45 -1.75 -12.54
C ALA A 246 19.06 -1.45 -11.17
N ILE A 247 19.90 -0.42 -11.10
CA ILE A 247 20.66 -0.04 -9.90
C ILE A 247 19.94 1.05 -9.11
N ILE A 248 19.63 0.77 -7.84
CA ILE A 248 18.88 1.64 -6.92
C ILE A 248 19.83 2.19 -5.85
N ASN A 249 20.33 3.40 -6.10
CA ASN A 249 21.29 4.12 -5.26
C ASN A 249 20.68 5.28 -4.43
N LYS A 250 19.36 5.35 -4.36
CA LYS A 250 18.57 6.36 -3.62
C LYS A 250 17.23 5.78 -3.17
N ASP A 251 16.53 6.42 -2.25
CA ASP A 251 15.19 5.99 -1.86
C ASP A 251 14.20 6.13 -3.03
N LEU A 252 13.52 5.06 -3.41
CA LEU A 252 12.50 5.04 -4.48
C LEU A 252 11.35 4.09 -4.13
N THR A 253 10.16 4.39 -4.66
CA THR A 253 9.05 3.43 -4.75
C THR A 253 8.81 3.08 -6.21
N LEU A 254 8.74 1.80 -6.54
CA LEU A 254 8.31 1.32 -7.86
C LEU A 254 6.89 0.72 -7.70
N SER A 255 5.96 1.18 -8.55
CA SER A 255 4.53 0.90 -8.40
C SER A 255 3.94 0.35 -9.70
N GLY A 256 3.46 -0.90 -9.65
CA GLY A 256 2.88 -1.63 -10.79
C GLY A 256 3.89 -2.02 -11.88
N GLY A 257 3.38 -2.56 -12.99
CA GLY A 257 4.19 -2.99 -14.15
C GLY A 257 5.02 -4.26 -13.91
N THR A 258 5.86 -4.60 -14.88
CA THR A 258 6.81 -5.73 -14.80
C THR A 258 8.21 -5.23 -15.16
N ILE A 259 9.23 -5.60 -14.38
CA ILE A 259 10.64 -5.39 -14.73
C ILE A 259 11.29 -6.76 -14.92
N GLN A 260 12.05 -6.95 -16.00
CA GLN A 260 12.69 -8.23 -16.30
C GLN A 260 14.04 -8.07 -17.01
N SER A 261 15.01 -8.96 -16.72
CA SER A 261 16.34 -8.93 -17.36
C SER A 261 16.50 -9.92 -18.53
N ASN A 262 15.50 -10.76 -18.79
CA ASN A 262 15.52 -11.81 -19.83
C ASN A 262 16.72 -12.77 -19.73
N GLY A 263 17.16 -13.07 -18.51
CA GLY A 263 18.29 -13.95 -18.25
C GLY A 263 19.67 -13.30 -18.43
N SER A 264 19.75 -11.97 -18.53
CA SER A 264 21.01 -11.24 -18.73
C SER A 264 21.80 -11.00 -17.44
N ASP A 265 21.09 -10.79 -16.32
CA ASP A 265 21.65 -10.33 -15.05
C ASP A 265 20.60 -10.43 -13.91
N ASN A 266 20.98 -9.98 -12.71
CA ASN A 266 20.09 -9.51 -11.65
C ASN A 266 19.08 -8.50 -12.20
N VAL A 267 17.78 -8.66 -11.91
CA VAL A 267 16.78 -7.67 -12.38
C VAL A 267 16.93 -6.34 -11.66
N ILE A 268 17.17 -6.36 -10.34
CA ILE A 268 17.38 -5.17 -9.51
C ILE A 268 18.56 -5.35 -8.54
N SER A 269 19.38 -4.31 -8.38
CA SER A 269 20.35 -4.17 -7.28
C SER A 269 19.98 -2.99 -6.38
N VAL A 270 19.94 -3.19 -5.06
CA VAL A 270 19.63 -2.17 -4.05
C VAL A 270 20.86 -1.90 -3.18
N HIS A 271 21.52 -0.75 -3.40
CA HIS A 271 22.80 -0.44 -2.80
C HIS A 271 22.69 0.03 -1.33
N ARG A 272 23.79 -0.09 -0.60
CA ARG A 272 23.87 0.32 0.82
C ARG A 272 23.42 1.78 1.00
N GLY A 273 22.49 2.01 1.93
CA GLY A 273 21.97 3.33 2.25
C GLY A 273 20.80 3.80 1.38
N SER A 274 20.33 3.00 0.40
CA SER A 274 19.08 3.26 -0.33
C SER A 274 17.90 2.42 0.19
N THR A 275 16.69 2.94 0.02
CA THR A 275 15.43 2.21 0.29
C THR A 275 14.64 1.99 -0.99
N LEU A 276 14.53 0.74 -1.44
CA LEU A 276 13.58 0.35 -2.49
C LEU A 276 12.25 -0.10 -1.87
N THR A 277 11.15 0.52 -2.27
CA THR A 277 9.79 0.02 -1.98
C THR A 277 9.16 -0.54 -3.26
N LEU A 278 8.66 -1.77 -3.19
CA LEU A 278 7.90 -2.44 -4.25
C LEU A 278 6.41 -2.49 -3.85
N ASP A 279 5.55 -1.90 -4.68
CA ASP A 279 4.14 -1.63 -4.37
C ASP A 279 3.26 -1.77 -5.63
N GLY A 280 1.94 -1.66 -5.47
CA GLY A 280 1.00 -1.57 -6.60
C GLY A 280 0.89 -2.82 -7.49
N GLY A 281 1.39 -3.98 -7.05
CA GLY A 281 1.38 -5.22 -7.83
C GLY A 281 2.48 -5.29 -8.89
N ILE A 282 3.61 -4.61 -8.68
CA ILE A 282 4.80 -4.75 -9.54
C ILE A 282 5.33 -6.19 -9.56
N ASN A 283 5.76 -6.68 -10.73
CA ASN A 283 6.45 -7.97 -10.86
C ASN A 283 7.94 -7.79 -11.22
N ILE A 284 8.82 -8.57 -10.59
CA ILE A 284 10.27 -8.65 -10.81
C ILE A 284 10.61 -10.07 -11.26
N THR A 285 10.97 -10.25 -12.54
CA THR A 285 10.96 -11.59 -13.18
C THR A 285 12.04 -11.83 -14.22
N GLY A 286 12.30 -13.09 -14.56
CA GLY A 286 13.23 -13.47 -15.62
C GLY A 286 14.69 -13.07 -15.37
N GLY A 287 15.08 -12.98 -14.10
CA GLY A 287 16.45 -12.76 -13.64
C GLY A 287 17.36 -13.96 -13.82
N ASN A 288 18.67 -13.72 -14.01
CA ASN A 288 19.70 -14.76 -14.02
C ASN A 288 21.06 -14.24 -13.54
N ALA A 289 21.50 -14.69 -12.37
CA ALA A 289 22.76 -14.27 -11.75
C ALA A 289 23.21 -15.26 -10.66
N ASP A 290 24.43 -15.07 -10.12
CA ASP A 290 24.94 -15.84 -8.98
C ASP A 290 24.28 -15.44 -7.64
N LYS A 291 23.86 -14.19 -7.47
CA LYS A 291 23.35 -13.67 -6.19
C LYS A 291 22.19 -12.70 -6.36
N GLY A 292 20.96 -13.13 -6.10
CA GLY A 292 19.80 -12.24 -6.14
C GLY A 292 19.29 -12.03 -7.56
N ALA A 293 19.15 -13.11 -8.32
CA ALA A 293 18.81 -13.06 -9.74
C ALA A 293 17.54 -12.22 -10.00
N GLY A 294 16.52 -12.32 -9.16
CA GLY A 294 15.47 -11.30 -9.07
C GLY A 294 15.98 -9.99 -8.45
N ILE A 295 16.31 -10.01 -7.16
CA ILE A 295 16.77 -8.83 -6.42
C ILE A 295 18.04 -9.13 -5.57
N TYR A 296 19.11 -8.39 -5.83
CA TYR A 296 20.27 -8.27 -4.93
C TYR A 296 20.08 -7.08 -3.98
N ASN A 297 20.14 -7.29 -2.66
CA ASN A 297 19.91 -6.25 -1.66
C ASN A 297 21.04 -6.13 -0.63
N GLU A 298 21.75 -5.01 -0.67
CA GLU A 298 22.63 -4.53 0.42
C GLU A 298 22.04 -3.34 1.19
N GLY A 299 21.02 -2.68 0.62
CA GLY A 299 20.25 -1.60 1.22
C GLY A 299 18.99 -2.10 1.92
N ARG A 300 17.89 -1.36 1.76
CA ARG A 300 16.60 -1.68 2.39
C ARG A 300 15.53 -1.97 1.34
N LEU A 301 15.17 -3.23 1.20
CA LEU A 301 14.06 -3.68 0.37
C LEU A 301 12.76 -3.72 1.20
N ILE A 302 11.69 -3.10 0.70
CA ILE A 302 10.36 -3.10 1.30
C ILE A 302 9.34 -3.61 0.27
N ILE A 303 8.84 -4.82 0.45
CA ILE A 303 7.80 -5.44 -0.37
C ILE A 303 6.45 -5.23 0.33
N LYS A 304 5.54 -4.49 -0.30
CA LYS A 304 4.18 -4.25 0.24
C LYS A 304 3.08 -5.00 -0.51
N ASN A 305 3.24 -5.08 -1.84
CA ASN A 305 2.37 -5.79 -2.77
C ASN A 305 3.13 -5.86 -4.09
N ALA A 306 3.94 -6.91 -4.23
CA ALA A 306 4.73 -7.18 -5.42
C ALA A 306 4.85 -8.69 -5.64
N GLN A 307 5.25 -9.09 -6.84
CA GLN A 307 5.67 -10.45 -7.15
C GLN A 307 7.18 -10.43 -7.45
N VAL A 308 7.91 -11.45 -6.99
CA VAL A 308 9.30 -11.73 -7.37
C VAL A 308 9.29 -13.17 -7.88
N ASP A 309 9.15 -13.34 -9.20
CA ASP A 309 8.79 -14.62 -9.79
C ASP A 309 9.61 -15.06 -10.99
N ALA A 310 9.76 -16.38 -11.18
CA ALA A 310 10.45 -16.97 -12.33
C ALA A 310 11.86 -16.39 -12.58
N ASN A 311 12.64 -16.20 -11.51
CA ASN A 311 14.06 -15.85 -11.57
C ASN A 311 14.91 -17.10 -11.29
N THR A 312 16.01 -17.27 -12.00
CA THR A 312 16.86 -18.47 -11.93
C THR A 312 18.24 -18.09 -11.43
N ALA A 313 18.75 -18.71 -10.36
CA ALA A 313 20.15 -18.52 -10.01
C ALA A 313 21.07 -19.29 -10.98
N THR A 314 22.30 -18.84 -11.19
CA THR A 314 23.32 -19.67 -11.84
C THR A 314 23.72 -20.84 -10.92
N SER A 315 24.28 -21.92 -11.48
CA SER A 315 24.70 -23.09 -10.69
C SER A 315 25.67 -22.69 -9.56
N GLY A 316 25.38 -23.11 -8.33
CA GLY A 316 26.10 -22.69 -7.12
C GLY A 316 25.68 -21.33 -6.53
N GLY A 317 24.74 -20.63 -7.17
CA GLY A 317 24.27 -19.31 -6.74
C GLY A 317 23.35 -19.33 -5.52
N GLN A 318 23.08 -18.14 -4.96
CA GLN A 318 22.25 -17.95 -3.76
C GLN A 318 21.14 -16.92 -3.98
N GLY A 319 19.94 -17.19 -3.46
CA GLY A 319 18.83 -16.22 -3.54
C GLY A 319 18.32 -16.04 -4.96
N ALA A 320 17.73 -17.07 -5.58
CA ALA A 320 17.23 -16.94 -6.96
C ALA A 320 16.16 -15.84 -7.07
N GLY A 321 15.21 -15.79 -6.13
CA GLY A 321 14.31 -14.65 -5.96
C GLY A 321 15.03 -13.44 -5.38
N ILE A 322 15.54 -13.56 -4.15
CA ILE A 322 16.12 -12.44 -3.39
C ILE A 322 17.42 -12.87 -2.68
N TYR A 323 18.51 -12.13 -2.84
CA TYR A 323 19.69 -12.20 -1.99
C TYR A 323 19.74 -10.99 -1.06
N ASN A 324 19.78 -11.22 0.25
CA ASN A 324 19.95 -10.18 1.26
C ASN A 324 21.34 -10.29 1.91
N ALA A 325 22.22 -9.32 1.63
CA ALA A 325 23.57 -9.27 2.15
C ALA A 325 23.61 -8.96 3.67
N ALA A 326 24.78 -9.07 4.31
CA ALA A 326 24.96 -8.78 5.74
C ALA A 326 24.57 -7.35 6.19
N THR A 327 24.61 -6.37 5.29
CA THR A 327 24.10 -5.01 5.55
C THR A 327 22.62 -4.82 5.18
N GLY A 328 22.04 -5.80 4.48
CA GLY A 328 20.73 -5.73 3.88
C GLY A 328 19.58 -5.92 4.86
N VAL A 329 18.51 -5.17 4.61
CA VAL A 329 17.25 -5.24 5.35
C VAL A 329 16.11 -5.56 4.37
N VAL A 330 15.52 -6.76 4.45
CA VAL A 330 14.26 -7.08 3.77
C VAL A 330 13.10 -6.90 4.74
N LYS A 331 12.05 -6.21 4.29
CA LYS A 331 10.72 -6.21 4.93
C LYS A 331 9.66 -6.58 3.92
N MET A 332 8.81 -7.54 4.23
CA MET A 332 7.68 -7.98 3.40
C MET A 332 6.40 -7.92 4.22
N TYR A 333 5.34 -7.31 3.66
CA TYR A 333 4.04 -7.13 4.31
C TYR A 333 2.90 -7.82 3.54
N ASP A 334 2.98 -7.87 2.21
CA ASP A 334 2.16 -8.74 1.36
C ASP A 334 2.86 -8.90 -0.02
N GLY A 335 2.45 -9.90 -0.79
CA GLY A 335 3.04 -10.25 -2.08
C GLY A 335 3.43 -11.73 -2.19
N THR A 336 4.15 -12.08 -3.25
CA THR A 336 4.61 -13.45 -3.51
C THR A 336 6.06 -13.46 -3.95
N VAL A 337 6.86 -14.38 -3.42
CA VAL A 337 8.15 -14.80 -3.98
C VAL A 337 7.95 -16.22 -4.51
N SER A 338 8.01 -16.45 -5.82
CA SER A 338 7.56 -17.73 -6.39
C SER A 338 8.21 -18.23 -7.68
N ASN A 339 8.25 -19.55 -7.87
CA ASN A 339 8.84 -20.19 -9.05
C ASN A 339 10.31 -19.80 -9.30
N ASN A 340 11.04 -19.39 -8.26
CA ASN A 340 12.46 -19.06 -8.36
C ASN A 340 13.30 -20.32 -8.13
N ASP A 341 14.32 -20.53 -8.97
CA ASP A 341 14.89 -21.88 -9.22
C ASP A 341 16.43 -21.89 -9.33
N ASN A 342 17.02 -23.09 -9.29
CA ASN A 342 18.44 -23.40 -9.53
C ASN A 342 19.44 -22.72 -8.56
N ALA A 343 18.99 -22.27 -7.38
CA ALA A 343 19.88 -21.82 -6.32
C ALA A 343 20.49 -23.01 -5.56
N ALA A 344 21.76 -22.91 -5.14
CA ALA A 344 22.30 -23.80 -4.12
C ALA A 344 21.68 -23.50 -2.75
N GLN A 345 21.42 -22.23 -2.45
CA GLN A 345 20.90 -21.80 -1.14
C GLN A 345 19.84 -20.70 -1.29
N GLY A 346 18.66 -20.92 -0.72
CA GLY A 346 17.58 -19.92 -0.70
C GLY A 346 16.95 -19.72 -2.07
N GLY A 347 16.03 -20.59 -2.48
CA GLY A 347 15.34 -20.45 -3.78
C GLY A 347 14.54 -19.16 -3.84
N GLY A 348 13.65 -18.96 -2.87
CA GLY A 348 12.90 -17.70 -2.71
C GLY A 348 13.77 -16.58 -2.16
N LEU A 349 14.36 -16.78 -0.97
CA LEU A 349 15.22 -15.78 -0.32
C LEU A 349 16.46 -16.41 0.35
N TYR A 350 17.63 -15.81 0.13
CA TYR A 350 18.86 -16.08 0.88
C TYR A 350 19.21 -14.90 1.79
N ASN A 351 19.53 -15.14 3.07
CA ASN A 351 19.91 -14.12 4.05
C ASN A 351 21.30 -14.35 4.66
N ASP A 352 22.25 -13.50 4.25
CA ASP A 352 23.68 -13.55 4.55
C ASP A 352 24.04 -12.80 5.85
N GLY A 353 23.48 -13.20 7.00
CA GLY A 353 23.71 -12.48 8.25
C GLY A 353 22.90 -11.18 8.43
N GLY A 354 22.07 -10.82 7.45
CA GLY A 354 21.23 -9.61 7.44
C GLY A 354 19.90 -9.72 8.20
N TYR A 355 19.08 -8.68 8.10
CA TYR A 355 17.76 -8.62 8.75
C TYR A 355 16.63 -8.93 7.76
N VAL A 356 15.72 -9.82 8.16
CA VAL A 356 14.49 -10.14 7.44
C VAL A 356 13.29 -10.02 8.38
N GLN A 357 12.27 -9.28 7.96
CA GLN A 357 10.93 -9.35 8.57
C GLN A 357 9.91 -9.64 7.47
N ILE A 358 9.21 -10.76 7.60
CA ILE A 358 8.03 -11.12 6.82
C ILE A 358 6.83 -10.99 7.77
N ASP A 359 5.81 -10.26 7.36
CA ASP A 359 4.65 -9.86 8.16
C ASP A 359 3.39 -9.97 7.28
N GLY A 360 3.26 -11.12 6.58
CA GLY A 360 2.32 -11.38 5.49
C GLY A 360 3.01 -11.76 4.16
N GLY A 361 2.20 -12.19 3.18
CA GLY A 361 2.66 -12.65 1.86
C GLY A 361 2.96 -14.15 1.76
N TRP A 362 3.58 -14.58 0.66
CA TRP A 362 3.79 -16.01 0.38
C TRP A 362 5.13 -16.34 -0.29
N PHE A 363 5.70 -17.49 0.07
CA PHE A 363 6.81 -18.14 -0.63
C PHE A 363 6.27 -19.41 -1.32
N LYS A 364 6.25 -19.46 -2.65
CA LYS A 364 5.56 -20.53 -3.42
C LYS A 364 6.42 -21.17 -4.50
N GLN A 365 6.50 -22.50 -4.54
CA GLN A 365 7.11 -23.22 -5.67
C GLN A 365 8.56 -22.80 -5.96
N ASN A 366 9.30 -22.33 -4.94
CA ASN A 366 10.72 -21.99 -5.09
C ASN A 366 11.57 -23.23 -4.83
N ASN A 367 12.61 -23.43 -5.64
CA ASN A 367 13.46 -24.61 -5.61
C ASN A 367 14.94 -24.22 -5.36
N ALA A 368 15.62 -25.02 -4.56
CA ALA A 368 17.06 -24.90 -4.32
C ALA A 368 17.69 -26.26 -4.01
N GLU A 369 19.01 -26.35 -3.91
CA GLU A 369 19.64 -27.45 -3.19
C GLU A 369 19.25 -27.36 -1.71
N THR A 370 19.38 -26.20 -1.07
CA THR A 370 19.10 -26.03 0.37
C THR A 370 18.17 -24.83 0.66
N GLY A 371 17.10 -25.05 1.43
CA GLY A 371 16.17 -23.99 1.83
C GLY A 371 15.39 -23.41 0.65
N GLY A 372 14.49 -24.19 0.06
CA GLY A 372 13.77 -23.82 -1.17
C GLY A 372 13.01 -22.49 -1.02
N GLY A 373 12.29 -22.30 0.08
CA GLY A 373 11.60 -21.03 0.37
C GLY A 373 12.53 -19.95 0.90
N LEU A 374 13.18 -20.21 2.03
CA LEU A 374 14.12 -19.27 2.68
C LEU A 374 15.34 -20.00 3.25
N TYR A 375 16.52 -19.45 3.00
CA TYR A 375 17.78 -19.85 3.65
C TYR A 375 18.33 -18.67 4.45
N THR A 376 18.86 -18.92 5.63
CA THR A 376 19.61 -17.91 6.40
C THR A 376 20.84 -18.49 7.07
N THR A 377 21.93 -17.73 7.03
CA THR A 377 23.18 -17.99 7.76
C THR A 377 23.67 -16.72 8.44
N GLY A 378 24.84 -16.77 9.09
CA GLY A 378 25.53 -15.62 9.69
C GLY A 378 25.16 -15.35 11.15
N LYS A 379 26.16 -14.95 11.96
CA LYS A 379 26.02 -14.74 13.42
C LYS A 379 25.12 -13.56 13.81
N THR A 380 24.88 -12.63 12.90
CA THR A 380 24.10 -11.40 13.11
C THR A 380 22.67 -11.49 12.58
N ALA A 381 22.32 -12.56 11.88
CA ALA A 381 21.04 -12.67 11.21
C ALA A 381 19.87 -12.64 12.19
N LYS A 382 18.81 -11.94 11.78
CA LYS A 382 17.54 -11.85 12.50
C LYS A 382 16.41 -12.00 11.52
N VAL A 383 15.69 -13.12 11.62
CA VAL A 383 14.57 -13.46 10.74
C VAL A 383 13.31 -13.57 11.58
N TYR A 384 12.34 -12.71 11.29
CA TYR A 384 11.01 -12.75 11.89
C TYR A 384 10.00 -13.07 10.78
N VAL A 385 9.17 -14.09 10.96
CA VAL A 385 8.14 -14.50 9.99
C VAL A 385 6.80 -14.60 10.71
N ASN A 386 5.90 -13.67 10.42
CA ASN A 386 4.55 -13.59 10.97
C ASN A 386 3.51 -13.59 9.85
N GLY A 387 2.62 -14.57 9.82
CA GLY A 387 1.50 -14.59 8.88
C GLY A 387 1.88 -14.82 7.41
N GLY A 388 0.91 -15.33 6.65
CA GLY A 388 1.15 -15.77 5.27
C GLY A 388 1.56 -17.24 5.24
N GLY A 389 2.46 -17.63 4.33
CA GLY A 389 2.93 -19.01 4.31
C GLY A 389 3.90 -19.43 3.21
N PHE A 390 4.34 -20.68 3.34
CA PHE A 390 5.27 -21.37 2.46
C PHE A 390 4.57 -22.60 1.85
N TRP A 391 4.46 -22.64 0.53
CA TRP A 391 3.72 -23.68 -0.19
C TRP A 391 4.53 -24.24 -1.36
N ALA A 392 4.58 -25.56 -1.52
CA ALA A 392 5.21 -26.20 -2.68
C ALA A 392 6.70 -25.88 -2.92
N ASN A 393 7.44 -25.35 -1.92
CA ASN A 393 8.87 -25.07 -2.07
C ASN A 393 9.70 -26.35 -1.88
N THR A 394 10.74 -26.54 -2.67
CA THR A 394 11.51 -27.80 -2.74
C THR A 394 12.99 -27.63 -2.44
N SER A 395 13.58 -28.65 -1.80
CA SER A 395 15.04 -28.80 -1.67
C SER A 395 15.53 -30.08 -2.36
N GLN A 396 16.74 -30.04 -2.92
CA GLN A 396 17.38 -31.19 -3.62
C GLN A 396 18.69 -31.65 -2.97
N GLY A 397 19.25 -30.85 -2.04
CA GLY A 397 20.52 -31.07 -1.36
C GLY A 397 20.37 -31.97 -0.13
N GLY A 398 21.18 -33.03 -0.10
CA GLY A 398 20.87 -34.30 0.57
C GLY A 398 20.76 -34.38 2.09
N ASN A 399 20.49 -33.30 2.84
CA ASN A 399 20.15 -33.35 4.27
C ASN A 399 19.60 -32.04 4.91
N GLN A 400 19.22 -31.00 4.13
CA GLN A 400 19.06 -29.65 4.71
C GLN A 400 17.77 -28.90 4.28
N GLY A 401 16.76 -28.92 5.17
CA GLY A 401 15.63 -27.98 5.26
C GLY A 401 14.86 -27.65 3.97
N ASN A 402 13.71 -28.29 3.76
CA ASN A 402 12.90 -28.16 2.54
C ASN A 402 12.43 -26.72 2.29
N SER A 403 11.77 -26.14 3.29
CA SER A 403 11.08 -24.84 3.17
C SER A 403 11.90 -23.69 3.74
N ILE A 404 12.46 -23.89 4.94
CA ILE A 404 13.28 -22.92 5.65
C ILE A 404 14.51 -23.62 6.24
N THR A 405 15.71 -23.09 5.96
CA THR A 405 16.97 -23.56 6.54
C THR A 405 17.64 -22.45 7.35
N ASN A 406 18.15 -22.81 8.53
CA ASN A 406 18.76 -21.90 9.49
C ASN A 406 20.20 -22.33 9.85
N ASP A 407 21.14 -22.14 8.93
CA ASP A 407 22.57 -22.42 9.15
C ASP A 407 23.25 -21.27 9.93
N GLN A 408 22.73 -20.98 11.12
CA GLN A 408 23.19 -19.88 11.96
C GLN A 408 24.04 -20.38 13.13
N THR A 409 25.24 -19.81 13.26
CA THR A 409 26.12 -20.04 14.42
C THR A 409 25.72 -19.23 15.65
N SER A 410 24.96 -18.13 15.53
CA SER A 410 24.56 -17.28 16.69
C SER A 410 23.34 -16.36 16.49
N GLY A 411 22.61 -16.44 15.37
CA GLY A 411 21.49 -15.53 15.06
C GLY A 411 20.15 -15.94 15.70
N THR A 412 19.05 -15.32 15.25
CA THR A 412 17.70 -15.63 15.76
C THR A 412 16.69 -15.77 14.62
N VAL A 413 15.89 -16.84 14.66
CA VAL A 413 14.76 -17.08 13.75
C VAL A 413 13.49 -17.31 14.57
N VAL A 414 12.43 -16.53 14.31
CA VAL A 414 11.14 -16.62 15.02
C VAL A 414 10.00 -16.72 14.01
N ILE A 415 9.17 -17.76 14.12
CA ILE A 415 8.17 -18.12 13.11
C ILE A 415 6.82 -18.40 13.80
N PHE A 416 5.80 -17.59 13.51
CA PHE A 416 4.48 -17.70 14.13
C PHE A 416 3.33 -17.34 13.17
N GLY A 417 2.18 -18.00 13.31
CA GLY A 417 0.99 -17.71 12.49
C GLY A 417 1.09 -18.02 10.99
N ASN A 418 2.08 -18.80 10.57
CA ASN A 418 2.35 -19.11 9.15
C ASN A 418 1.71 -20.44 8.72
N THR A 419 1.32 -20.52 7.45
CA THR A 419 0.88 -21.77 6.80
C THR A 419 2.05 -22.48 6.14
N PHE A 420 2.22 -23.78 6.36
CA PHE A 420 3.18 -24.63 5.66
C PHE A 420 2.45 -25.80 4.99
N GLN A 421 2.62 -26.00 3.68
CA GLN A 421 1.92 -27.06 2.94
C GLN A 421 2.75 -27.57 1.73
N GLY A 422 2.95 -28.88 1.65
CA GLY A 422 3.60 -29.57 0.52
C GLY A 422 5.00 -29.06 0.20
N ASN A 423 5.82 -28.74 1.21
CA ASN A 423 7.20 -28.30 0.98
C ASN A 423 8.12 -29.52 1.03
N ASP A 424 8.48 -30.03 -0.14
CA ASP A 424 9.00 -31.39 -0.29
C ASP A 424 10.53 -31.42 -0.44
N TYR A 425 11.13 -32.57 -0.14
CA TYR A 425 12.52 -32.87 -0.49
C TYR A 425 12.50 -33.76 -1.73
N ASN A 426 13.26 -33.38 -2.75
CA ASN A 426 13.30 -34.03 -4.07
C ASN A 426 14.76 -34.25 -4.54
N GLY A 427 15.61 -34.73 -3.62
CA GLY A 427 16.88 -35.38 -3.99
C GLY A 427 16.70 -36.90 -3.90
N ASP A 428 17.33 -37.65 -4.82
CA ASP A 428 17.30 -39.10 -4.78
C ASP A 428 17.94 -39.63 -3.48
N ILE A 429 17.15 -40.35 -2.68
CA ILE A 429 17.64 -41.21 -1.59
C ILE A 429 18.13 -42.53 -2.20
N GLY A 430 19.39 -42.50 -2.69
CA GLY A 430 20.09 -43.64 -3.29
C GLY A 430 20.69 -44.64 -2.29
#